data_AF-A0AAD7CJK3-F1
#
_entry.id   AF-A0AAD7CJK3-F1
#
_cell.length_a   1.000
_cell.length_b   1.000
_cell.length_c   1.000
_cell.angle_alpha   90.00
_cell.angle_beta   90.00
_cell.angle_gamma   90.00
#
_symmetry.space_group_name_H-M   'P 1'
#
loop_
_entity.id
_entity.type
_entity.pdbx_description
1 polymer ?
#
loop_
_entity_poly.entity_id
_entity_poly.type
_entity_poly.pdbx_seq_one_letter_code
_entity_poly.pdbx_strand_id
1 'polypeptide(L)'
;MGSQVTDYQCRGEDLSQTSVWEFIRQVDKVRKTSDRRKHKSVNDDSDAEGDVHDDACIDSAFDEDAVEEPIADAECISPLHVESRNRPRVPLLEGHEQCKTHALRVRSPNDVFVPVPIGPGIPCRDRTELRARYCRLMLIFFKPWRHAADLREDYISWESAFEAFEKSCSPAVRVKMENMQLLHECRDSRDDHFAERR
;
A
#
# COMPACT_ATOMS: atom_id res chain seq x y z
N MET A 1 1.59 -14.90 -15.76
CA MET A 1 1.59 -14.03 -14.57
C MET A 1 1.04 -12.69 -15.01
N GLY A 2 0.06 -12.11 -14.31
CA GLY A 2 -0.39 -10.74 -14.61
C GLY A 2 0.72 -9.71 -14.36
N SER A 3 0.68 -8.59 -15.07
CA SER A 3 1.68 -7.52 -14.95
C SER A 3 1.58 -6.81 -13.60
N GLN A 4 2.71 -6.56 -12.93
CA GLN A 4 2.71 -5.76 -11.68
C GLN A 4 2.23 -4.32 -11.90
N VAL A 5 2.45 -3.80 -13.12
CA VAL A 5 1.94 -2.47 -13.49
C VAL A 5 0.42 -2.50 -13.57
N THR A 6 -0.18 -3.55 -14.14
CA THR A 6 -1.65 -3.67 -14.19
C THR A 6 -2.24 -3.87 -12.81
N ASP A 7 -1.54 -4.60 -11.91
CA ASP A 7 -1.94 -4.71 -10.51
C ASP A 7 -2.02 -3.33 -9.83
N TYR A 8 -1.03 -2.47 -10.06
CA TYR A 8 -1.02 -1.09 -9.54
C TYR A 8 -2.10 -0.22 -10.17
N GLN A 9 -2.23 -0.23 -11.50
CA GLN A 9 -3.20 0.61 -12.22
C GLN A 9 -4.65 0.24 -11.86
N CYS A 10 -4.93 -1.04 -11.67
CA CYS A 10 -6.24 -1.57 -11.32
C CYS A 10 -6.43 -1.81 -9.81
N ARG A 11 -5.65 -1.14 -8.94
CA ARG A 11 -5.87 -1.19 -7.49
C ARG A 11 -7.24 -0.60 -7.11
N GLY A 12 -7.89 -1.16 -6.09
CA GLY A 12 -9.19 -0.68 -5.61
C GLY A 12 -9.14 0.74 -5.01
N GLU A 13 -10.31 1.32 -4.76
CA GLU A 13 -10.45 2.73 -4.36
C GLU A 13 -9.76 3.08 -3.04
N ASP A 14 -9.75 2.14 -2.09
CA ASP A 14 -9.07 2.31 -0.80
C ASP A 14 -7.54 2.53 -0.95
N LEU A 15 -6.98 2.13 -2.10
CA LEU A 15 -5.56 2.33 -2.44
C LEU A 15 -5.36 3.38 -3.55
N SER A 16 -6.39 4.11 -3.96
CA SER A 16 -6.33 5.11 -5.03
C SER A 16 -5.21 6.14 -4.82
N GLN A 17 -5.05 6.63 -3.59
CA GLN A 17 -4.03 7.61 -3.20
C GLN A 17 -2.65 7.00 -2.91
N THR A 18 -2.45 5.72 -3.16
CA THR A 18 -1.15 5.06 -2.96
C THR A 18 -0.24 5.27 -4.17
N SER A 19 0.99 5.74 -3.93
CA SER A 19 2.02 5.85 -4.97
C SER A 19 2.61 4.49 -5.34
N VAL A 20 3.32 4.40 -6.47
CA VAL A 20 4.01 3.15 -6.86
C VAL A 20 5.00 2.72 -5.79
N TRP A 21 5.72 3.67 -5.18
CA TRP A 21 6.70 3.38 -4.14
C TRP A 21 6.06 2.73 -2.91
N GLU A 22 4.96 3.29 -2.40
CA GLU A 22 4.25 2.69 -1.25
C GLU A 22 3.57 1.38 -1.62
N PHE A 23 3.05 1.26 -2.84
CA PHE A 23 2.44 0.02 -3.31
C PHE A 23 3.46 -1.14 -3.31
N ILE A 24 4.65 -0.95 -3.88
CA ILE A 24 5.70 -1.97 -3.89
C ILE A 24 6.18 -2.28 -2.46
N ARG A 25 6.24 -1.25 -1.61
CA ARG A 25 6.69 -1.37 -0.22
C ARG A 25 5.73 -2.17 0.65
N GLN A 26 4.42 -2.00 0.47
CA GLN A 26 3.45 -2.46 1.47
C GLN A 26 2.29 -3.30 0.91
N VAL A 27 2.20 -3.54 -0.39
CA VAL A 27 1.09 -4.29 -0.99
C VAL A 27 1.58 -5.57 -1.65
N ASP A 28 0.95 -6.70 -1.33
CA ASP A 28 1.14 -7.95 -2.06
C ASP A 28 -0.16 -8.49 -2.65
N LYS A 29 -0.04 -9.13 -3.83
CA LYS A 29 -1.18 -9.77 -4.48
C LYS A 29 -1.36 -11.17 -3.92
N VAL A 30 -2.54 -11.45 -3.37
CA VAL A 30 -2.89 -12.74 -2.76
C VAL A 30 -4.09 -13.36 -3.46
N ARG A 31 -4.12 -14.70 -3.52
CA ARG A 31 -5.27 -15.44 -4.05
C ARG A 31 -6.42 -15.39 -3.05
N LYS A 32 -7.64 -15.18 -3.52
CA LYS A 32 -8.85 -15.25 -2.69
C LYS A 32 -9.04 -16.71 -2.23
N THR A 33 -9.27 -16.91 -0.94
CA THR A 33 -9.74 -18.19 -0.43
C THR A 33 -11.17 -18.38 -0.91
N SER A 34 -11.48 -19.49 -1.57
CA SER A 34 -12.86 -19.85 -1.85
C SER A 34 -13.58 -19.96 -0.51
N ASP A 35 -14.69 -19.24 -0.33
CA ASP A 35 -15.57 -19.46 0.80
C ASP A 35 -15.95 -20.94 0.81
N ARG A 36 -15.35 -21.71 1.72
CA ARG A 36 -15.91 -22.99 2.11
C ARG A 36 -17.19 -22.64 2.83
N ARG A 37 -18.28 -22.45 2.08
CA ARG A 37 -19.63 -22.48 2.63
C ARG A 37 -19.71 -23.79 3.41
N LYS A 38 -19.69 -23.68 4.74
CA LYS A 38 -19.94 -24.78 5.64
C LYS A 38 -21.41 -25.12 5.42
N HIS A 39 -21.70 -25.93 4.40
CA HIS A 39 -23.03 -26.47 4.18
C HIS A 39 -23.23 -27.42 5.36
N LYS A 40 -23.86 -26.91 6.42
CA LYS A 40 -24.38 -27.73 7.51
C LYS A 40 -25.44 -28.60 6.86
N SER A 41 -25.11 -29.85 6.52
CA SER A 41 -26.11 -30.85 6.17
C SER A 41 -26.94 -31.06 7.42
N VAL A 42 -28.18 -30.59 7.39
CA VAL A 42 -29.20 -30.99 8.35
C VAL A 42 -29.54 -32.43 7.98
N ASN A 43 -28.94 -33.39 8.68
CA ASN A 43 -29.53 -34.72 8.79
C ASN A 43 -30.31 -34.72 10.10
N ASP A 44 -31.62 -34.67 9.92
CA ASP A 44 -32.65 -35.13 10.83
C ASP A 44 -32.48 -36.64 11.00
N ASP A 45 -32.24 -37.11 12.23
CA ASP A 45 -32.85 -38.36 12.71
C ASP A 45 -32.71 -38.54 14.23
N SER A 46 -33.67 -39.28 14.74
CA SER A 46 -34.25 -39.34 16.08
C SER A 46 -33.51 -40.18 17.14
N ASP A 47 -33.76 -39.81 18.41
CA ASP A 47 -33.84 -40.57 19.67
C ASP A 47 -32.73 -41.53 20.14
N ALA A 48 -32.11 -41.19 21.30
CA ALA A 48 -32.05 -42.07 22.48
C ALA A 48 -31.42 -41.36 23.71
N GLU A 49 -32.11 -41.54 24.84
CA GLU A 49 -31.86 -41.11 26.23
C GLU A 49 -30.50 -41.52 26.83
N GLY A 50 -30.00 -40.74 27.81
CA GLY A 50 -28.89 -41.18 28.66
C GLY A 50 -28.15 -40.14 29.52
N ASP A 51 -28.82 -39.67 30.57
CA ASP A 51 -28.32 -39.44 31.93
C ASP A 51 -27.42 -38.24 32.32
N VAL A 52 -27.69 -37.80 33.55
CA VAL A 52 -27.44 -36.55 34.27
C VAL A 52 -25.98 -36.37 34.71
N HIS A 53 -25.45 -35.14 34.59
CA HIS A 53 -24.65 -34.59 35.69
C HIS A 53 -24.94 -33.12 35.95
N ASP A 54 -25.44 -32.88 37.17
CA ASP A 54 -25.59 -31.61 37.87
C ASP A 54 -24.24 -30.88 37.98
N ASP A 55 -24.26 -29.58 37.74
CA ASP A 55 -23.59 -28.59 38.59
C ASP A 55 -24.19 -27.20 38.29
N ALA A 56 -25.08 -26.76 39.18
CA ALA A 56 -25.45 -25.37 39.38
C ALA A 56 -24.26 -24.62 40.03
N CYS A 57 -24.04 -23.31 39.97
CA CYS A 57 -24.74 -22.12 39.50
C CYS A 57 -23.70 -20.98 39.54
N ILE A 58 -23.83 -19.95 38.69
CA ILE A 58 -23.77 -18.57 39.18
C ILE A 58 -24.44 -17.64 38.17
N ASP A 59 -25.40 -16.94 38.71
CA ASP A 59 -26.19 -15.86 38.14
C ASP A 59 -25.33 -14.59 38.08
N SER A 60 -25.25 -13.98 36.90
CA SER A 60 -25.07 -12.53 36.81
C SER A 60 -25.84 -12.04 35.59
N ALA A 61 -27.09 -11.66 35.88
CA ALA A 61 -27.93 -10.81 35.08
C ALA A 61 -27.21 -9.55 34.55
N PHE A 62 -27.69 -9.12 33.38
CA PHE A 62 -27.76 -7.73 32.91
C PHE A 62 -26.46 -6.95 32.73
N ASP A 63 -26.11 -6.70 31.46
CA ASP A 63 -25.98 -5.30 31.04
C ASP A 63 -26.63 -5.13 29.66
N GLU A 64 -27.68 -4.32 29.66
CA GLU A 64 -28.41 -3.81 28.50
C GLU A 64 -27.54 -2.77 27.79
N ASP A 65 -27.68 -2.68 26.47
CA ASP A 65 -27.42 -1.45 25.72
C ASP A 65 -26.05 -0.77 25.95
N ALA A 66 -24.99 -1.43 25.50
CA ALA A 66 -23.83 -0.69 25.03
C ALA A 66 -24.23 0.06 23.74
N VAL A 67 -24.79 1.25 23.93
CA VAL A 67 -24.83 2.29 22.91
C VAL A 67 -23.40 2.51 22.43
N GLU A 68 -23.05 1.93 21.28
CA GLU A 68 -21.91 2.42 20.51
C GLU A 68 -22.30 3.83 20.05
N GLU A 69 -21.96 4.81 20.89
CA GLU A 69 -21.85 6.20 20.51
C GLU A 69 -21.08 6.26 19.18
N PRO A 70 -21.66 6.83 18.11
CA PRO A 70 -20.92 7.03 16.88
C PRO A 70 -19.83 8.05 17.20
N ILE A 71 -18.61 7.59 17.50
CA ILE A 71 -17.53 7.51 16.50
C ILE A 71 -17.35 8.69 15.53
N ALA A 72 -18.00 9.83 15.72
CA ALA A 72 -17.55 11.12 15.23
C ALA A 72 -16.24 11.34 16.01
N ASP A 73 -15.05 11.18 15.48
CA ASP A 73 -14.54 11.66 14.20
C ASP A 73 -13.43 10.69 13.76
N ALA A 74 -13.77 9.46 13.36
CA ALA A 74 -12.78 8.55 12.80
C ALA A 74 -12.30 9.11 11.46
N GLU A 75 -11.27 9.97 11.49
CA GLU A 75 -10.43 10.24 10.33
C GLU A 75 -10.16 8.90 9.66
N CYS A 76 -10.50 8.78 8.38
CA CYS A 76 -10.37 7.53 7.64
C CYS A 76 -8.89 7.10 7.67
N ILE A 77 -8.53 6.23 8.61
CA ILE A 77 -7.16 5.75 8.76
C ILE A 77 -6.85 5.00 7.47
N SER A 78 -5.90 5.53 6.69
CA SER A 78 -5.48 4.90 5.44
C SER A 78 -5.18 3.41 5.68
N PRO A 79 -5.60 2.50 4.78
CA PRO A 79 -5.38 1.07 4.93
C PRO A 79 -3.91 0.69 5.18
N LEU A 80 -2.98 1.53 4.72
CA LEU A 80 -1.54 1.40 4.89
C LEU A 80 -1.09 1.50 6.36
N HIS A 81 -1.84 2.20 7.23
CA HIS A 81 -1.45 2.42 8.63
C HIS A 81 -2.17 1.52 9.63
N VAL A 82 -3.02 0.59 9.15
CA VAL A 82 -3.72 -0.35 10.04
C VAL A 82 -2.70 -1.26 10.73
N GLU A 83 -2.70 -1.30 12.06
CA GLU A 83 -1.78 -2.14 12.86
C GLU A 83 -2.36 -3.52 13.21
N SER A 84 -3.63 -3.76 12.88
CA SER A 84 -4.31 -5.04 13.16
C SER A 84 -3.59 -6.25 12.56
N ARG A 85 -3.68 -7.38 13.27
CA ARG A 85 -3.25 -8.71 12.76
C ARG A 85 -4.05 -9.10 11.50
N ASN A 86 -5.33 -8.73 11.45
CA ASN A 86 -6.16 -8.92 10.28
C ASN A 86 -5.85 -7.85 9.25
N ARG A 87 -5.02 -8.21 8.27
CA ARG A 87 -4.54 -7.29 7.24
C ARG A 87 -5.66 -6.90 6.26
N PRO A 88 -5.84 -5.60 5.95
CA PRO A 88 -6.80 -5.15 4.94
C PRO A 88 -6.58 -5.86 3.60
N ARG A 89 -7.68 -6.26 2.96
CA ARG A 89 -7.69 -6.85 1.61
C ARG A 89 -8.59 -6.01 0.72
N VAL A 90 -8.00 -5.42 -0.30
CA VAL A 90 -8.65 -4.52 -1.24
C VAL A 90 -8.85 -5.28 -2.57
N PRO A 91 -10.07 -5.32 -3.13
CA PRO A 91 -10.30 -5.95 -4.41
C PRO A 91 -9.60 -5.19 -5.54
N LEU A 92 -9.21 -5.91 -6.60
CA LEU A 92 -8.80 -5.31 -7.86
C LEU A 92 -10.04 -4.83 -8.64
N LEU A 93 -9.90 -3.75 -9.40
CA LEU A 93 -10.97 -3.20 -10.23
C LEU A 93 -11.36 -4.13 -11.37
N GLU A 94 -12.57 -3.92 -11.92
CA GLU A 94 -13.22 -4.80 -12.90
C GLU A 94 -12.51 -4.92 -14.26
N GLY A 95 -11.48 -4.10 -14.53
CA GLY A 95 -10.61 -4.22 -15.71
C GLY A 95 -9.40 -5.16 -15.56
N HIS A 96 -9.16 -5.74 -14.37
CA HIS A 96 -8.00 -6.59 -14.15
C HIS A 96 -8.30 -8.07 -14.45
N GLU A 97 -7.44 -8.74 -15.21
CA GLU A 97 -7.59 -10.16 -15.61
C GLU A 97 -7.82 -11.11 -14.42
N GLN A 98 -7.27 -10.75 -13.26
CA GLN A 98 -7.30 -11.56 -12.04
C GLN A 98 -8.25 -11.01 -10.96
N CYS A 99 -9.12 -10.04 -11.27
CA CYS A 99 -10.00 -9.40 -10.28
C CYS A 99 -10.91 -10.38 -9.53
N LYS A 100 -11.31 -11.48 -10.18
CA LYS A 100 -12.15 -12.53 -9.59
C LYS A 100 -11.37 -13.46 -8.66
N THR A 101 -10.09 -13.71 -8.94
CA THR A 101 -9.28 -14.74 -8.26
C THR A 101 -8.30 -14.19 -7.24
N HIS A 102 -7.91 -12.93 -7.35
CA HIS A 102 -6.90 -12.29 -6.50
C HIS A 102 -7.42 -11.00 -5.87
N ALA A 103 -6.79 -10.62 -4.76
CA ALA A 103 -6.98 -9.35 -4.08
C ALA A 103 -5.61 -8.77 -3.68
N LEU A 104 -5.58 -7.49 -3.38
CA LEU A 104 -4.41 -6.79 -2.87
C LEU A 104 -4.47 -6.81 -1.35
N ARG A 105 -3.44 -7.34 -0.69
CA ARG A 105 -3.34 -7.34 0.77
C ARG A 105 -2.32 -6.28 1.19
N VAL A 106 -2.69 -5.50 2.20
CA VAL A 106 -1.81 -4.49 2.78
C VAL A 106 -1.00 -5.12 3.92
N ARG A 107 0.33 -5.12 3.80
CA ARG A 107 1.26 -5.65 4.80
C ARG A 107 1.29 -4.78 6.06
N SER A 108 1.75 -5.37 7.16
CA SER A 108 1.96 -4.64 8.41
C SER A 108 2.97 -3.51 8.21
N PRO A 109 2.79 -2.33 8.82
CA PRO A 109 3.81 -1.28 8.85
C PRO A 109 5.17 -1.77 9.37
N ASN A 110 5.16 -2.83 10.21
CA ASN A 110 6.35 -3.46 10.79
C ASN A 110 7.00 -4.54 9.89
N ASP A 111 6.39 -4.87 8.75
CA ASP A 111 6.85 -5.92 7.83
C ASP A 111 6.71 -5.44 6.37
N VAL A 112 7.42 -4.35 6.07
CA VAL A 112 7.43 -3.69 4.75
C VAL A 112 8.68 -4.04 3.97
N PHE A 113 8.58 -4.01 2.65
CA PHE A 113 9.72 -4.14 1.76
C PHE A 113 10.46 -2.81 1.58
N VAL A 114 11.75 -2.88 1.28
CA VAL A 114 12.52 -1.73 0.79
C VAL A 114 12.62 -1.85 -0.73
N PRO A 115 11.94 -1.00 -1.52
CA PRO A 115 12.06 -1.04 -2.97
C PRO A 115 13.50 -0.77 -3.39
N VAL A 116 14.06 -1.66 -4.22
CA VAL A 116 15.40 -1.51 -4.81
C VAL A 116 15.24 -1.36 -6.33
N PRO A 117 15.36 -0.15 -6.88
CA PRO A 117 15.30 0.06 -8.32
C PRO A 117 16.45 -0.65 -9.04
N ILE A 118 16.13 -1.45 -10.05
CA ILE A 118 17.11 -2.16 -10.89
C ILE A 118 17.13 -1.50 -12.27
N GLY A 119 18.32 -1.16 -12.75
CA GLY A 119 18.53 -0.55 -14.07
C GLY A 119 19.51 0.62 -14.03
N PRO A 120 19.44 1.54 -15.01
CA PRO A 120 20.20 2.78 -14.96
C PRO A 120 19.95 3.53 -13.65
N GLY A 121 21.00 4.09 -13.07
CA GLY A 121 20.91 4.81 -11.80
C GLY A 121 19.86 5.93 -11.83
N ILE A 122 19.25 6.17 -10.66
CA ILE A 122 18.37 7.33 -10.45
C ILE A 122 19.18 8.59 -10.83
N PRO A 123 18.63 9.52 -11.65
CA PRO A 123 19.36 10.71 -12.03
C PRO A 123 19.54 11.67 -10.85
N CYS A 124 20.70 12.32 -10.75
CA CYS A 124 20.94 13.39 -9.77
C CYS A 124 20.19 14.67 -10.18
N ARG A 125 19.60 15.38 -9.21
CA ARG A 125 18.75 16.56 -9.48
C ARG A 125 19.51 17.80 -9.93
N ASP A 126 20.82 17.85 -9.65
CA ASP A 126 21.68 19.02 -9.89
C ASP A 126 22.24 19.06 -11.32
N ARG A 127 22.12 17.94 -12.05
CA ARG A 127 22.51 17.86 -13.46
C ARG A 127 21.39 18.38 -14.34
N THR A 128 21.56 19.56 -14.91
CA THR A 128 20.53 20.24 -15.70
C THR A 128 20.05 19.38 -16.87
N GLU A 129 20.95 18.66 -17.55
CA GLU A 129 20.61 17.79 -18.68
C GLU A 129 19.75 16.57 -18.27
N LEU A 130 19.78 16.18 -16.99
CA LEU A 130 19.00 15.07 -16.46
C LEU A 130 17.76 15.53 -15.68
N ARG A 131 17.55 16.83 -15.51
CA ARG A 131 16.50 17.39 -14.65
C ARG A 131 15.10 16.90 -15.03
N ALA A 132 14.73 16.99 -16.31
CA ALA A 132 13.45 16.48 -16.80
C ALA A 132 13.24 14.99 -16.48
N ARG A 133 14.31 14.18 -16.60
CA ARG A 133 14.28 12.75 -16.32
C ARG A 133 14.14 12.47 -14.83
N TYR A 134 14.85 13.21 -13.99
CA TYR A 134 14.69 13.17 -12.54
C TYR A 134 13.25 13.48 -12.14
N CYS A 135 12.71 14.62 -12.59
CA CYS A 135 11.35 15.07 -12.28
C CYS A 135 10.30 14.01 -12.69
N ARG A 136 10.41 13.49 -13.91
CA ARG A 136 9.53 12.41 -14.39
C ARG A 136 9.63 11.16 -13.50
N LEU A 137 10.83 10.75 -13.10
CA LEU A 137 11.03 9.54 -12.30
C LEU A 137 10.47 9.71 -10.87
N MET A 138 10.67 10.88 -10.26
CA MET A 138 10.11 11.19 -8.93
C MET A 138 8.59 11.20 -8.95
N LEU A 139 7.97 11.75 -10.00
CA LEU A 139 6.52 11.67 -10.21
C LEU A 139 6.06 10.21 -10.33
N ILE A 140 6.74 9.37 -11.13
CA ILE A 140 6.39 7.95 -11.29
C ILE A 140 6.40 7.22 -9.95
N PHE A 141 7.41 7.46 -9.11
CA PHE A 141 7.55 6.78 -7.83
C PHE A 141 6.58 7.28 -6.77
N PHE A 142 6.41 8.60 -6.66
CA PHE A 142 5.83 9.21 -5.47
C PHE A 142 4.48 9.89 -5.68
N LYS A 143 4.13 10.28 -6.91
CA LYS A 143 2.77 10.75 -7.20
C LYS A 143 1.84 9.54 -7.36
N PRO A 144 0.64 9.54 -6.77
CA PRO A 144 -0.36 8.52 -7.11
C PRO A 144 -0.87 8.70 -8.54
N TRP A 145 -0.92 7.62 -9.33
CA TRP A 145 -1.43 7.66 -10.71
C TRP A 145 -2.10 6.34 -11.10
N ARG A 146 -2.96 6.36 -12.12
CA ARG A 146 -3.49 5.17 -12.81
C ARG A 146 -3.06 5.15 -14.27
N HIS A 147 -2.96 6.32 -14.89
CA HIS A 147 -2.50 6.48 -16.25
C HIS A 147 -1.25 7.36 -16.31
N ALA A 148 -0.45 7.20 -17.37
CA ALA A 148 0.74 8.01 -17.58
C ALA A 148 0.40 9.51 -17.73
N ALA A 149 -0.82 9.82 -18.19
CA ALA A 149 -1.31 11.19 -18.29
C ALA A 149 -1.41 11.88 -16.92
N ASP A 150 -1.81 11.16 -15.87
CA ASP A 150 -1.95 11.69 -14.50
C ASP A 150 -0.63 12.21 -13.93
N LEU A 151 0.51 11.73 -14.44
CA LEU A 151 1.82 12.16 -13.96
C LEU A 151 2.10 13.62 -14.30
N ARG A 152 1.84 14.00 -15.55
CA ARG A 152 2.12 15.35 -16.07
C ARG A 152 0.88 16.24 -16.10
N GLU A 153 -0.33 15.66 -16.13
CA GLU A 153 -1.58 16.41 -16.29
C GLU A 153 -1.46 17.40 -17.47
N ASP A 154 -1.91 18.64 -17.28
CA ASP A 154 -1.89 19.70 -18.28
C ASP A 154 -0.62 20.56 -18.23
N TYR A 155 0.36 20.21 -17.39
CA TYR A 155 1.61 20.96 -17.32
C TYR A 155 2.45 20.79 -18.59
N ILE A 156 3.07 21.89 -19.01
CA ILE A 156 3.86 21.97 -20.25
C ILE A 156 5.13 21.12 -20.15
N SER A 157 5.79 21.11 -18.99
CA SER A 157 7.04 20.40 -18.73
C SER A 157 6.95 19.45 -17.54
N TRP A 158 7.89 18.50 -17.45
CA TRP A 158 7.98 17.58 -16.31
C TRP A 158 8.43 18.28 -15.05
N GLU A 159 9.25 19.31 -15.19
CA GLU A 159 9.75 20.18 -14.14
C GLU A 159 8.60 20.94 -13.50
N SER A 160 7.73 21.59 -14.28
CA SER A 160 6.57 22.30 -13.74
C SER A 160 5.58 21.38 -13.04
N ALA A 161 5.31 20.19 -13.61
CA ALA A 161 4.48 19.18 -12.95
C ALA A 161 5.09 18.70 -11.62
N PHE A 162 6.40 18.49 -11.60
CA PHE A 162 7.12 18.07 -10.40
C PHE A 162 7.16 19.16 -9.34
N GLU A 163 7.40 20.42 -9.69
CA GLU A 163 7.37 21.55 -8.75
C GLU A 163 5.98 21.71 -8.11
N ALA A 164 4.91 21.50 -8.87
CA ALA A 164 3.55 21.50 -8.33
C ALA A 164 3.35 20.33 -7.34
N PHE A 165 3.77 19.12 -7.70
CA PHE A 165 3.70 17.95 -6.83
C PHE A 165 4.56 18.11 -5.57
N GLU A 166 5.77 18.64 -5.70
CA GLU A 166 6.70 18.82 -4.59
C GLU A 166 6.08 19.72 -3.52
N LYS A 167 5.36 20.77 -3.91
CA LYS A 167 4.63 21.66 -2.99
C LYS A 167 3.53 20.93 -2.21
N SER A 168 2.82 20.00 -2.83
CA SER A 168 1.70 19.27 -2.20
C SER A 168 2.11 17.96 -1.51
N CYS A 169 3.31 17.44 -1.78
CA CYS A 169 3.71 16.13 -1.27
C CYS A 169 4.04 16.15 0.23
N SER A 170 3.84 15.00 0.88
CA SER A 170 4.07 14.86 2.32
C SER A 170 5.56 14.97 2.68
N PRO A 171 5.90 15.41 3.91
CA PRO A 171 7.29 15.48 4.35
C PRO A 171 8.04 14.14 4.24
N ALA A 172 7.34 13.01 4.50
CA ALA A 172 7.92 11.68 4.38
C ALA A 172 8.33 11.31 2.95
N VAL A 173 7.63 11.84 1.94
CA VAL A 173 8.02 11.68 0.52
C VAL A 173 9.23 12.55 0.21
N ARG A 174 9.27 13.80 0.70
CA ARG A 174 10.42 14.70 0.51
C ARG A 174 11.71 14.11 1.08
N VAL A 175 11.67 13.57 2.30
CA VAL A 175 12.82 12.91 2.92
C VAL A 175 13.34 11.73 2.08
N LYS A 176 12.45 10.97 1.43
CA LYS A 176 12.89 9.88 0.53
C LYS A 176 13.62 10.41 -0.69
N MET A 177 13.11 11.49 -1.31
CA MET A 177 13.77 12.14 -2.44
C MET A 177 15.11 12.77 -2.05
N GLU A 178 15.18 13.40 -0.88
CA GLU A 178 16.42 13.94 -0.31
C GLU A 178 17.44 12.85 -0.03
N ASN A 179 17.03 11.71 0.52
CA ASN A 179 17.92 10.58 0.74
C ASN A 179 18.47 10.01 -0.58
N MET A 180 17.66 9.97 -1.64
CA MET A 180 18.13 9.57 -2.98
C MET A 180 19.20 10.53 -3.50
N GLN A 181 19.03 11.83 -3.28
CA GLN A 181 20.02 12.85 -3.63
C GLN A 181 21.30 12.72 -2.78
N LEU A 182 21.17 12.54 -1.47
CA LEU A 182 22.30 12.40 -0.55
C LEU A 182 23.22 11.22 -0.93
N LEU A 183 22.64 10.13 -1.45
CA LEU A 183 23.43 9.00 -1.96
C LEU A 183 24.35 9.39 -3.12
N HIS A 184 23.95 10.35 -3.97
CA HIS A 184 24.83 10.90 -5.00
C HIS A 184 25.95 11.73 -4.39
N GLU A 185 25.62 12.63 -3.46
CA GLU A 185 26.59 13.50 -2.79
C GLU A 185 27.67 12.68 -2.05
N CYS A 186 27.27 11.64 -1.32
CA CYS A 186 28.21 10.74 -0.65
C CYS A 186 29.09 9.96 -1.64
N ARG A 187 28.54 9.53 -2.77
CA ARG A 187 29.31 8.82 -3.80
C ARG A 187 30.34 9.73 -4.44
N ASP A 188 29.93 10.94 -4.81
CA ASP A 188 30.79 11.91 -5.48
C ASP A 188 31.91 12.37 -4.52
N SER A 189 31.58 12.69 -3.24
CA SER A 189 32.57 13.01 -2.21
C SER A 189 33.61 11.90 -1.97
N ARG A 190 33.17 10.64 -1.99
CA ARG A 190 34.07 9.49 -1.87
C ARG A 190 35.03 9.42 -3.07
N ASP A 191 34.49 9.57 -4.27
CA ASP A 191 35.27 9.45 -5.51
C ASP A 191 36.30 10.60 -5.62
N ASP A 192 35.94 11.81 -5.20
CA ASP A 192 36.83 12.99 -5.10
C ASP A 192 37.99 12.72 -4.12
N HIS A 193 37.69 12.23 -2.90
CA HIS A 193 38.72 11.88 -1.92
C HIS A 193 39.70 10.81 -2.43
N PHE A 194 39.26 9.88 -3.29
CA PHE A 194 40.16 8.91 -3.91
C PHE A 194 40.96 9.49 -5.08
N ALA A 195 40.42 10.46 -5.81
CA ALA A 195 41.11 11.14 -6.90
C ALA A 195 42.23 12.05 -6.37
N GLU A 196 41.98 12.79 -5.29
CA GLU A 196 42.97 13.70 -4.67
C GLU A 196 44.18 12.98 -4.06
N ARG A 197 44.07 11.68 -3.81
CA ARG A 197 45.13 10.84 -3.22
C ARG A 197 45.99 10.12 -4.27
N ARG A 198 45.69 10.27 -5.56
CA ARG A 198 46.48 9.72 -6.67
C ARG A 198 47.41 10.77 -7.26
#